data_AF-A0A3D4SZ94-F1
#
_entry.id   AF-A0A3D4SZ94-F1
#
_cell.length_a   1.000
_cell.length_b   1.000
_cell.length_c   1.000
_cell.angle_alpha   90.00
_cell.angle_beta   90.00
_cell.angle_gamma   90.00
#
_symmetry.space_group_name_H-M   'P 1'
#
loop_
_entity.id
_entity.type
_entity.pdbx_description
1 polymer ?
#
loop_
_entity_poly.entity_id
_entity_poly.type
_entity_poly.pdbx_seq_one_letter_code
_entity_poly.pdbx_strand_id
1 'polypeptide(L)'
;MAHMPETVTGSSPRTGNLLTRFIQRHFHHRGQLETGLDELHANLGLSAHVARERTPEPVTVTTPSALLARPVIYAPDMDGQADPGEVIWYRIKRSKDTAPELRACLVVGRHNHTLLGLLISSNPEHAEDNNWILIGTGLWDPKGNPCWARVDRVVEIQESRIQRRGVSMPERRYDRIATVLRSEYGWV
;
A
#
# COMPACT_ATOMS: atom_id res chain seq x y z
N MET A 1 25.44 -84.15 5.11
CA MET A 1 25.31 -83.25 6.27
C MET A 1 25.14 -81.83 5.75
N ALA A 2 23.88 -81.50 5.45
CA ALA A 2 23.37 -80.16 5.19
C ALA A 2 21.86 -80.31 5.39
N HIS A 3 21.33 -79.87 6.53
CA HIS A 3 19.88 -79.77 6.75
C HIS A 3 19.61 -78.99 8.04
N MET A 4 19.10 -77.76 7.90
CA MET A 4 18.24 -77.13 8.90
C MET A 4 16.77 -77.39 8.51
N PRO A 5 15.84 -77.36 9.48
CA PRO A 5 14.51 -77.94 9.32
C PRO A 5 13.42 -76.95 8.88
N GLU A 6 12.45 -77.57 8.22
CA GLU A 6 11.02 -77.27 7.98
C GLU A 6 10.39 -76.05 8.67
N THR A 7 9.51 -75.34 7.94
CA THR A 7 8.04 -75.46 8.12
C THR A 7 7.23 -74.55 7.15
N VAL A 8 6.36 -75.20 6.37
CA VAL A 8 4.89 -74.97 6.23
C VAL A 8 4.41 -73.60 5.69
N THR A 9 3.97 -73.50 4.43
CA THR A 9 2.60 -73.71 3.87
C THR A 9 1.52 -72.75 4.38
N GLY A 10 0.80 -72.06 3.49
CA GLY A 10 -0.55 -71.56 3.82
C GLY A 10 -1.03 -70.34 3.03
N SER A 11 -1.98 -70.55 2.14
CA SER A 11 -2.69 -69.54 1.35
C SER A 11 -3.89 -68.89 2.08
N SER A 12 -4.16 -67.62 1.74
CA SER A 12 -5.41 -66.82 1.89
C SER A 12 -5.81 -66.35 3.32
N PRO A 13 -6.67 -65.30 3.49
CA PRO A 13 -7.30 -64.38 2.53
C PRO A 13 -7.24 -62.87 2.93
N ARG A 14 -7.75 -62.04 2.00
CA ARG A 14 -8.13 -60.61 2.10
C ARG A 14 -8.41 -60.08 3.52
N THR A 15 -7.65 -59.07 3.96
CA THR A 15 -8.12 -58.09 4.96
C THR A 15 -7.40 -56.76 4.75
N GLY A 16 -8.16 -55.67 4.57
CA GLY A 16 -7.63 -54.32 4.49
C GLY A 16 -8.59 -53.39 3.77
N ASN A 17 -9.56 -52.85 4.51
CA ASN A 17 -10.08 -51.48 4.37
C ASN A 17 -11.37 -51.29 5.19
N LEU A 18 -11.22 -51.35 6.51
CA LEU A 18 -12.23 -50.83 7.45
C LEU A 18 -11.92 -49.38 7.88
N LEU A 19 -10.66 -48.92 7.75
CA LEU A 19 -10.30 -47.53 8.03
C LEU A 19 -10.81 -46.57 6.92
N THR A 20 -10.86 -47.03 5.68
CA THR A 20 -11.35 -46.24 4.53
C THR A 20 -12.86 -46.01 4.59
N ARG A 21 -13.62 -46.92 5.23
CA ARG A 21 -15.07 -46.74 5.44
C ARG A 21 -15.43 -45.92 6.67
N PHE A 22 -14.46 -45.61 7.54
CA PHE A 22 -14.71 -44.76 8.71
C PHE A 22 -14.50 -43.27 8.39
N ILE A 23 -13.48 -42.95 7.60
CA ILE A 23 -13.18 -41.56 7.18
C ILE A 23 -14.27 -40.99 6.25
N GLN A 24 -14.99 -41.86 5.53
CA GLN A 24 -16.06 -41.47 4.60
C GLN A 24 -17.41 -41.18 5.29
N ARG A 25 -17.57 -41.49 6.58
CA ARG A 25 -18.79 -41.20 7.35
C ARG A 25 -18.76 -39.84 8.05
N HIS A 26 -17.64 -39.12 8.06
CA HIS A 26 -17.52 -37.83 8.76
C HIS A 26 -17.05 -36.65 7.91
N PHE A 27 -16.80 -36.83 6.61
CA PHE A 27 -16.42 -35.74 5.71
C PHE A 27 -17.30 -35.69 4.46
N HIS A 28 -18.53 -35.22 4.65
CA HIS A 28 -19.36 -34.65 3.58
C HIS A 28 -19.48 -33.13 3.79
N HIS A 29 -18.37 -32.41 3.63
CA HIS A 29 -18.36 -30.95 3.61
C HIS A 29 -17.68 -30.44 2.35
N ARG A 30 -18.39 -30.56 1.22
CA ARG A 30 -18.12 -29.71 0.05
C ARG A 30 -19.31 -28.85 -0.38
N GLY A 31 -20.52 -29.09 0.15
CA GLY A 31 -21.69 -28.25 -0.12
C GLY A 31 -22.03 -27.23 0.97
N GLN A 32 -21.56 -27.42 2.20
CA GLN A 32 -21.94 -26.53 3.33
C GLN A 32 -21.05 -25.28 3.46
N LEU A 33 -19.86 -25.28 2.87
CA LEU A 33 -18.98 -24.11 2.90
C LEU A 33 -19.54 -22.99 2.04
N GLU A 34 -20.07 -23.30 0.86
CA GLU A 34 -20.69 -22.31 -0.03
C GLU A 34 -21.97 -21.76 0.59
N THR A 35 -22.85 -22.63 1.12
CA THR A 35 -24.06 -22.20 1.82
C THR A 35 -23.76 -21.39 3.07
N GLY A 36 -22.76 -21.79 3.88
CA GLY A 36 -22.36 -21.04 5.07
C GLY A 36 -21.70 -19.69 4.75
N LEU A 37 -20.95 -19.61 3.65
CA LEU A 37 -20.40 -18.34 3.15
C LEU A 37 -21.51 -17.43 2.62
N ASP A 38 -22.50 -17.95 1.91
CA ASP A 38 -23.63 -17.18 1.42
C ASP A 38 -24.52 -16.66 2.55
N GLU A 39 -24.73 -17.47 3.59
CA GLU A 39 -25.50 -17.10 4.77
C GLU A 39 -24.77 -16.06 5.64
N LEU A 40 -23.44 -16.19 5.77
CA LEU A 40 -22.59 -15.15 6.36
C LEU A 40 -22.59 -13.87 5.52
N HIS A 41 -22.50 -13.96 4.19
CA HIS A 41 -22.57 -12.81 3.31
C HIS A 41 -23.93 -12.10 3.39
N ALA A 42 -25.03 -12.84 3.47
CA ALA A 42 -26.37 -12.29 3.63
C ALA A 42 -26.54 -11.58 4.98
N ASN A 43 -26.07 -12.20 6.07
CA ASN A 43 -26.18 -11.63 7.42
C ASN A 43 -25.23 -10.44 7.65
N LEU A 44 -24.10 -10.39 6.94
CA LEU A 44 -23.15 -9.27 6.97
C LEU A 44 -23.45 -8.18 5.92
N GLY A 45 -24.49 -8.35 5.08
CA GLY A 45 -24.83 -7.40 4.01
C GLY A 45 -23.81 -7.35 2.87
N LEU A 46 -22.99 -8.38 2.70
CA LEU A 46 -21.96 -8.55 1.66
C LEU A 46 -22.48 -9.17 0.36
N SER A 47 -23.80 -9.16 0.11
CA SER A 47 -24.31 -9.46 -1.23
C SER A 47 -23.53 -8.63 -2.26
N ALA A 48 -23.21 -9.27 -3.39
CA ALA A 48 -22.32 -8.86 -4.46
C ALA A 48 -22.70 -7.55 -5.21
N HIS A 49 -23.29 -6.60 -4.51
CA HIS A 49 -23.65 -5.25 -4.92
C HIS A 49 -23.33 -4.18 -3.85
N VAL A 50 -22.38 -4.43 -2.93
CA VAL A 50 -21.46 -3.34 -2.59
C VAL A 50 -20.41 -3.26 -3.69
N ALA A 51 -20.86 -3.08 -4.93
CA ALA A 51 -20.21 -2.12 -5.78
C ALA A 51 -20.30 -0.83 -4.96
N ARG A 52 -19.30 -0.58 -4.10
CA ARG A 52 -19.02 0.75 -3.57
C ARG A 52 -19.25 1.60 -4.81
N GLU A 53 -20.28 2.43 -4.81
CA GLU A 53 -20.44 3.44 -5.84
C GLU A 53 -19.09 4.13 -5.82
N ARG A 54 -18.22 3.74 -6.75
CA ARG A 54 -16.88 4.28 -6.85
C ARG A 54 -17.19 5.61 -7.48
N THR A 55 -17.58 6.56 -6.64
CA THR A 55 -17.68 7.95 -7.02
C THR A 55 -16.38 8.21 -7.77
N PRO A 56 -16.46 8.60 -9.05
CA PRO A 56 -15.28 8.72 -9.88
C PRO A 56 -14.23 9.51 -9.09
N GLU A 57 -13.04 8.93 -8.89
CA GLU A 57 -11.98 9.63 -8.17
C GLU A 57 -11.83 11.00 -8.83
N PRO A 58 -11.97 12.11 -8.10
CA PRO A 58 -11.88 13.43 -8.69
C PRO A 58 -10.45 13.66 -9.21
N VAL A 59 -10.34 14.53 -10.21
CA VAL A 59 -9.02 14.99 -10.66
C VAL A 59 -8.27 15.58 -9.47
N THR A 60 -7.03 15.15 -9.27
CA THR A 60 -6.19 15.68 -8.22
C THR A 60 -5.83 17.12 -8.54
N VAL A 61 -6.26 18.02 -7.67
CA VAL A 61 -5.89 19.44 -7.74
C VAL A 61 -4.60 19.64 -6.97
N THR A 62 -3.71 20.47 -7.53
CA THR A 62 -2.51 20.94 -6.84
C THR A 62 -2.55 22.44 -6.61
N THR A 63 -2.27 22.83 -5.38
CA THR A 63 -2.31 24.23 -4.93
C THR A 63 -0.90 24.82 -4.98
N PRO A 64 -0.69 26.06 -5.45
CA PRO A 64 0.60 26.73 -5.33
C PRO A 64 1.12 26.68 -3.90
N SER A 65 2.38 26.26 -3.74
CA SER A 65 2.99 25.97 -2.43
C SER A 65 2.91 27.16 -1.47
N ALA A 66 3.13 28.38 -1.99
CA ALA A 66 3.08 29.60 -1.19
C ALA A 66 1.70 29.89 -0.56
N LEU A 67 0.60 29.45 -1.18
CA LEU A 67 -0.74 29.61 -0.59
C LEU A 67 -0.99 28.67 0.58
N LEU A 68 -0.16 27.66 0.73
CA LEU A 68 -0.24 26.65 1.78
C LEU A 68 0.94 26.75 2.76
N ALA A 69 1.73 27.83 2.70
CA ALA A 69 2.86 28.05 3.60
C ALA A 69 2.43 28.05 5.08
N ARG A 70 3.23 27.37 5.91
CA ARG A 70 3.06 27.22 7.37
C ARG A 70 4.37 26.68 7.97
N PRO A 71 4.44 26.40 9.29
CA PRO A 71 5.61 25.74 9.87
C PRO A 71 5.97 24.44 9.14
N VAL A 72 7.18 24.38 8.58
CA VAL A 72 7.76 23.16 8.01
C VAL A 72 8.70 22.54 9.04
N ILE A 73 8.25 21.46 9.67
CA ILE A 73 8.95 20.77 10.74
C ILE A 73 9.26 19.33 10.32
N TYR A 74 10.40 18.80 10.74
CA TYR A 74 10.68 17.38 10.59
C TYR A 74 10.26 16.66 11.87
N ALA A 75 9.24 15.82 11.79
CA ALA A 75 8.71 15.08 12.94
C ALA A 75 8.02 13.78 12.49
N PRO A 76 8.69 12.88 11.76
CA PRO A 76 8.07 11.62 11.36
C PRO A 76 7.83 10.77 12.61
N ASP A 77 6.57 10.39 12.84
CA ASP A 77 6.19 9.45 13.90
C ASP A 77 5.35 8.34 13.28
N MET A 78 5.82 7.10 13.42
CA MET A 78 5.14 5.93 12.85
C MET A 78 4.03 5.43 13.78
N ASP A 79 3.25 6.35 14.36
CA ASP A 79 2.18 6.07 15.33
C ASP A 79 0.86 5.62 14.67
N GLY A 80 0.82 5.68 13.33
CA GLY A 80 -0.35 5.34 12.52
C GLY A 80 -1.01 6.54 11.86
N GLN A 81 -0.69 7.77 12.29
CA GLN A 81 -0.91 9.00 11.52
C GLN A 81 0.25 9.22 10.53
N ALA A 82 0.18 10.24 9.68
CA ALA A 82 1.23 10.51 8.71
C ALA A 82 1.72 11.92 8.99
N ASP A 83 2.99 12.01 9.33
CA ASP A 83 3.54 13.24 9.84
C ASP A 83 4.57 13.86 8.90
N PRO A 84 4.86 15.16 9.08
CA PRO A 84 5.90 15.84 8.32
C PRO A 84 7.24 15.08 8.37
N GLY A 85 7.76 14.75 7.19
CA GLY A 85 8.94 13.89 7.04
C GLY A 85 8.64 12.49 6.55
N GLU A 86 7.37 12.06 6.55
CA GLU A 86 6.98 10.75 6.00
C GLU A 86 6.68 10.80 4.50
N VAL A 87 6.90 9.66 3.83
CA VAL A 87 6.48 9.42 2.45
C VAL A 87 5.25 8.52 2.43
N ILE A 88 4.20 9.02 1.78
CA ILE A 88 2.92 8.32 1.61
C ILE A 88 2.66 8.01 0.14
N TRP A 89 1.83 7.02 -0.15
CA TRP A 89 1.39 6.72 -1.51
C TRP A 89 -0.07 7.13 -1.69
N TYR A 90 -0.33 7.91 -2.73
CA TYR A 90 -1.66 8.40 -3.04
C TYR A 90 -1.99 8.18 -4.52
N ARG A 91 -3.27 7.95 -4.83
CA ARG A 91 -3.75 7.74 -6.20
C ARG A 91 -4.01 9.10 -6.85
N ILE A 92 -3.05 9.57 -7.63
CA ILE A 92 -3.14 10.84 -8.37
C ILE A 92 -3.90 10.61 -9.66
N LYS A 93 -4.96 11.40 -9.88
CA LYS A 93 -5.71 11.42 -11.13
C LYS A 93 -5.43 12.73 -11.88
N ARG A 94 -4.76 12.64 -13.03
CA ARG A 94 -4.32 13.83 -13.80
C ARG A 94 -5.44 14.50 -14.60
N SER A 95 -6.35 13.72 -15.18
CA SER A 95 -7.49 14.19 -15.96
C SER A 95 -8.67 13.24 -15.81
N LYS A 96 -9.86 13.62 -16.30
CA LYS A 96 -11.06 12.77 -16.21
C LYS A 96 -10.89 11.43 -16.93
N ASP A 97 -10.17 11.45 -18.04
CA ASP A 97 -10.01 10.32 -18.97
C ASP A 97 -8.81 9.41 -18.65
N THR A 98 -7.93 9.83 -17.74
CA THR A 98 -6.76 9.03 -17.35
C THR A 98 -7.05 8.19 -16.11
N ALA A 99 -6.55 6.96 -16.10
CA ALA A 99 -6.59 6.11 -14.93
C ALA A 99 -5.76 6.72 -13.77
N PRO A 100 -6.20 6.63 -12.52
CA PRO A 100 -5.41 7.10 -11.38
C PRO A 100 -4.09 6.32 -11.26
N GLU A 101 -3.02 7.05 -11.00
CA GLU A 101 -1.67 6.53 -10.85
C GLU A 101 -1.23 6.61 -9.39
N LEU A 102 -0.65 5.54 -8.85
CA LEU A 102 -0.09 5.57 -7.52
C LEU A 102 1.22 6.36 -7.54
N ARG A 103 1.29 7.44 -6.77
CA ARG A 103 2.48 8.32 -6.68
C ARG A 103 2.90 8.47 -5.23
N ALA A 104 4.21 8.45 -4.99
CA ALA A 104 4.78 8.79 -3.70
C ALA A 104 4.69 10.31 -3.48
N CYS A 105 4.37 10.72 -2.26
CA CYS A 105 4.31 12.12 -1.85
C CYS A 105 5.03 12.28 -0.51
N LEU A 106 5.90 13.28 -0.39
CA LEU A 106 6.50 13.67 0.89
C LEU A 106 5.53 14.56 1.66
N VAL A 107 5.17 14.17 2.88
CA VAL A 107 4.37 15.02 3.78
C VAL A 107 5.26 16.13 4.34
N VAL A 108 4.82 17.37 4.16
CA VAL A 108 5.52 18.58 4.64
C VAL A 108 4.72 19.36 5.67
N GLY A 109 3.45 19.00 5.86
CA GLY A 109 2.56 19.64 6.81
C GLY A 109 1.20 18.98 6.81
N ARG A 110 0.33 19.46 7.69
CA ARG A 110 -1.06 19.03 7.79
C ARG A 110 -1.98 20.20 8.14
N HIS A 111 -3.27 20.01 7.88
CA HIS A 111 -4.37 20.84 8.36
C HIS A 111 -5.56 19.94 8.65
N ASN A 112 -5.89 19.74 9.93
CA ASN A 112 -6.87 18.75 10.38
C ASN A 112 -6.54 17.34 9.85
N HIS A 113 -7.45 16.75 9.07
CA HIS A 113 -7.31 15.44 8.42
C HIS A 113 -6.81 15.53 6.96
N THR A 114 -6.27 16.69 6.58
CA THR A 114 -5.68 16.91 5.26
C THR A 114 -4.17 17.02 5.38
N LEU A 115 -3.47 16.12 4.70
CA LEU A 115 -2.02 16.11 4.56
C LEU A 115 -1.62 17.00 3.39
N LEU A 116 -0.46 17.65 3.52
CA LEU A 116 0.16 18.42 2.46
C LEU A 116 1.33 17.62 1.89
N GLY A 117 1.16 17.12 0.68
CA GLY A 117 2.13 16.29 0.00
C GLY A 117 2.87 17.03 -1.10
N LEU A 118 4.19 16.91 -1.14
CA LEU A 118 4.99 17.22 -2.32
C LEU A 118 5.10 15.98 -3.21
N LEU A 119 4.80 16.12 -4.50
CA LEU A 119 4.90 14.99 -5.44
C LEU A 119 6.34 14.53 -5.59
N ILE A 120 6.55 13.22 -5.57
CA ILE A 120 7.84 12.58 -5.90
C ILE A 120 7.76 11.96 -7.29
N SER A 121 8.79 12.19 -8.10
CA SER A 121 8.92 11.66 -9.45
C SER A 121 10.35 11.17 -9.70
N SER A 122 10.48 10.08 -10.44
CA SER A 122 11.77 9.55 -10.91
C SER A 122 12.07 9.93 -12.36
N ASN A 123 11.35 10.90 -12.95
CA ASN A 123 11.62 11.38 -14.31
C ASN A 123 12.91 12.24 -14.31
N PRO A 124 13.95 11.85 -15.06
CA PRO A 124 15.22 12.59 -15.12
C PRO A 124 15.09 13.99 -15.72
N GLU A 125 14.05 14.28 -16.51
CA GLU A 125 13.82 15.63 -17.08
C GLU A 125 13.64 16.70 -15.99
N HIS A 126 13.29 16.31 -14.76
CA HIS A 126 13.19 17.22 -13.62
C HIS A 126 14.53 17.81 -13.16
N ALA A 127 15.67 17.28 -13.65
CA ALA A 127 16.97 17.87 -13.37
C ALA A 127 17.13 19.30 -13.93
N GLU A 128 16.38 19.64 -14.98
CA GLU A 128 16.43 20.94 -15.66
C GLU A 128 15.29 21.89 -15.23
N ASP A 129 14.45 21.48 -14.27
CA ASP A 129 13.28 22.25 -13.80
C ASP A 129 13.48 22.71 -12.34
N ASN A 130 13.62 24.02 -12.13
CA ASN A 130 13.85 24.63 -10.82
C ASN A 130 12.71 24.37 -9.81
N ASN A 131 11.53 23.95 -10.27
CA ASN A 131 10.43 23.58 -9.39
C ASN A 131 10.60 22.18 -8.75
N TRP A 132 11.66 21.47 -9.10
CA TRP A 132 11.95 20.11 -8.64
C TRP A 132 13.32 20.03 -7.98
N ILE A 133 13.36 19.48 -6.76
CA ILE A 133 14.59 19.31 -6.01
C ILE A 133 15.02 17.86 -6.03
N LEU A 134 16.29 17.60 -6.34
CA LEU A 134 16.87 16.27 -6.24
C LEU A 134 16.86 15.75 -4.79
N ILE A 135 16.12 14.66 -4.57
CA ILE A 135 16.07 13.94 -3.30
C ILE A 135 16.88 12.64 -3.35
N GLY A 136 17.37 12.23 -4.52
CA GLY A 136 18.17 11.02 -4.71
C GLY A 136 17.34 9.74 -4.61
N THR A 137 18.01 8.62 -4.37
CA THR A 137 17.41 7.28 -4.30
C THR A 137 16.87 6.97 -2.90
N GLY A 138 15.81 6.17 -2.79
CA GLY A 138 15.25 5.77 -1.49
C GLY A 138 14.05 4.85 -1.62
N LEU A 139 13.47 4.45 -0.49
CA LEU A 139 12.33 3.52 -0.43
C LEU A 139 11.04 4.06 -1.10
N TRP A 140 11.01 5.34 -1.45
CA TRP A 140 9.95 5.96 -2.25
C TRP A 140 9.94 5.51 -3.72
N ASP A 141 11.05 4.96 -4.23
CA ASP A 141 11.09 4.28 -5.52
C ASP A 141 11.71 2.88 -5.37
N PRO A 142 10.92 1.81 -5.45
CA PRO A 142 11.41 0.43 -5.36
C PRO A 142 12.46 0.06 -6.41
N LYS A 143 12.52 0.78 -7.53
CA LYS A 143 13.54 0.56 -8.57
C LYS A 143 14.89 1.20 -8.24
N GLY A 144 14.93 2.02 -7.19
CA GLY A 144 16.16 2.70 -6.76
C GLY A 144 16.63 3.80 -7.70
N ASN A 145 15.74 4.41 -8.50
CA ASN A 145 16.14 5.52 -9.37
C ASN A 145 16.33 6.80 -8.54
N PRO A 146 17.20 7.73 -8.99
CA PRO A 146 17.19 9.09 -8.51
C PRO A 146 15.78 9.68 -8.65
N CYS A 147 15.32 10.38 -7.61
CA CYS A 147 14.01 11.02 -7.59
C CYS A 147 14.13 12.50 -7.26
N TRP A 148 13.07 13.23 -7.61
CA TRP A 148 12.89 14.65 -7.34
C TRP A 148 11.58 14.89 -6.59
N ALA A 149 11.56 15.91 -5.74
CA ALA A 149 10.35 16.40 -5.07
C ALA A 149 9.93 17.74 -5.67
N ARG A 150 8.66 17.88 -6.03
CA ARG A 150 8.08 19.12 -6.57
C ARG A 150 7.80 20.12 -5.45
N VAL A 151 8.36 21.33 -5.51
CA VAL A 151 8.25 22.33 -4.44
C VAL A 151 7.32 23.50 -4.74
N ASP A 152 7.01 23.78 -6.01
CA ASP A 152 6.09 24.85 -6.41
C ASP A 152 4.61 24.53 -6.17
N ARG A 153 4.27 23.25 -6.06
CA ARG A 153 2.91 22.75 -5.96
C ARG A 153 2.77 21.70 -4.87
N VAL A 154 1.70 21.82 -4.10
CA VAL A 154 1.33 20.90 -3.02
C VAL A 154 0.04 20.18 -3.41
N VAL A 155 0.00 18.89 -3.12
CA VAL A 155 -1.22 18.07 -3.18
C VAL A 155 -1.85 18.04 -1.80
N GLU A 156 -3.12 18.40 -1.70
CA GLU A 156 -3.91 18.25 -0.49
C GLU A 156 -4.58 16.87 -0.48
N ILE A 157 -4.24 16.05 0.51
CA ILE A 157 -4.61 14.62 0.54
C ILE A 157 -5.39 14.34 1.82
N GLN A 158 -6.62 13.85 1.68
CA GLN A 158 -7.35 13.34 2.84
C GLN A 158 -6.62 12.13 3.41
N GLU A 159 -6.35 12.16 4.70
CA GLU A 159 -5.61 11.12 5.41
C GLU A 159 -6.23 9.72 5.22
N SER A 160 -7.56 9.65 5.12
CA SER A 160 -8.31 8.40 4.89
C SER A 160 -8.09 7.76 3.51
N ARG A 161 -7.44 8.46 2.57
CA ARG A 161 -7.27 8.01 1.17
C ARG A 161 -5.84 7.55 0.85
N ILE A 162 -4.94 7.54 1.82
CA ILE A 162 -3.54 7.21 1.58
C ILE A 162 -3.28 5.72 1.76
N GLN A 163 -2.25 5.24 1.07
CA GLN A 163 -1.62 3.96 1.34
C GLN A 163 -0.30 4.24 2.08
N ARG A 164 -0.28 3.95 3.38
CA ARG A 164 0.93 4.07 4.20
C ARG A 164 1.86 2.88 3.93
N ARG A 165 3.15 3.15 3.75
CA ARG A 165 4.20 2.12 3.66
C ARG A 165 5.33 2.31 4.68
N GLY A 166 5.18 3.23 5.63
CA GLY A 166 6.12 3.43 6.74
C GLY A 166 7.52 3.86 6.28
N VAL A 167 7.60 4.76 5.31
CA VAL A 167 8.87 5.25 4.78
C VAL A 167 9.11 6.68 5.27
N SER A 168 10.16 6.87 6.07
CA SER A 168 10.62 8.21 6.48
C SER A 168 11.65 8.77 5.49
N MET A 169 11.53 10.05 5.16
CA MET A 169 12.56 10.79 4.44
C MET A 169 13.77 11.01 5.36
N PRO A 170 15.01 10.77 4.92
CA PRO A 170 16.19 11.15 5.71
C PRO A 170 16.18 12.64 6.04
N GLU A 171 16.36 12.98 7.31
CA GLU A 171 16.31 14.35 7.86
C GLU A 171 17.10 15.36 7.02
N ARG A 172 18.37 15.07 6.71
CA ARG A 172 19.20 15.96 5.87
C ARG A 172 18.62 16.27 4.49
N ARG A 173 17.82 15.37 3.92
CA ARG A 173 17.15 15.58 2.62
C ARG A 173 15.89 16.41 2.80
N TYR A 174 15.16 16.14 3.88
CA TYR A 174 14.02 16.96 4.29
C TYR A 174 14.45 18.41 4.54
N ASP A 175 15.57 18.64 5.23
CA ASP A 175 16.10 19.98 5.52
C ASP A 175 16.40 20.78 4.25
N ARG A 176 16.92 20.14 3.20
CA ARG A 176 17.13 20.81 1.90
C ARG A 176 15.83 21.28 1.28
N ILE A 177 14.79 20.43 1.33
CA ILE A 177 13.46 20.77 0.83
C ILE A 177 12.86 21.89 1.68
N ALA A 178 12.93 21.78 3.01
CA ALA A 178 12.45 22.79 3.93
C ALA A 178 13.15 24.13 3.72
N THR A 179 14.46 24.12 3.46
CA THR A 179 15.23 25.34 3.15
C THR A 179 14.67 26.05 1.92
N VAL A 180 14.41 25.32 0.83
CA VAL A 180 13.82 25.91 -0.39
C VAL A 180 12.38 26.36 -0.17
N LEU A 181 11.56 25.58 0.55
CA LEU A 181 10.20 25.98 0.89
C LEU A 181 10.16 27.31 1.67
N ARG A 182 11.10 27.49 2.61
CA ARG A 182 11.22 28.75 3.37
C ARG A 182 11.73 29.89 2.50
N SER A 183 12.79 29.67 1.72
CA SER A 183 13.44 30.75 0.95
C SER A 183 12.63 31.22 -0.25
N GLU A 184 11.87 30.34 -0.90
CA GLU A 184 11.20 30.64 -2.18
C GLU A 184 9.67 30.64 -2.09
N TYR A 185 9.10 29.92 -1.14
CA TYR A 185 7.65 29.71 -1.05
C TYR A 185 7.03 30.21 0.26
N GLY A 186 7.80 30.90 1.11
CA GLY A 186 7.27 31.61 2.29
C GLY A 186 6.85 30.71 3.46
N TRP A 187 7.27 29.44 3.47
CA TRP A 187 7.08 28.58 4.64
C TRP A 187 7.94 29.08 5.82
N VAL A 188 7.57 28.71 7.06
CA VAL A 188 8.28 29.16 8.28
C VAL A 188 8.94 28.00 9.02
#